data_AF-A0A5D2PFB5-F1
#
_entry.id   AF-A0A5D2PFB5-F1
#
_cell.length_a   1.000
_cell.length_b   1.000
_cell.length_c   1.000
_cell.angle_alpha   90.00
_cell.angle_beta   90.00
_cell.angle_gamma   90.00
#
_symmetry.space_group_name_H-M   'P 1'
#
loop_
_entity.id
_entity.type
_entity.pdbx_description
1 polymer ?
#
loop_
_entity_poly.entity_id
_entity_poly.type
_entity_poly.pdbx_seq_one_letter_code
_entity_poly.pdbx_strand_id
1 'polypeptide(L)'
;MWMIVFSTFWTFGSIFEATLVWIVMAKLNWRWVLALSSVPSFALLFLYGVAPESPRYLCMKGRTGDALRILEKIASVNRTKLPAGVLISSRSTDKAEESTPSEDRIPLLPSLSKSSMQSKLGLSSFFMLFSSKLIKTTALLWVLLFGDSFSYYGIILLTSKLSSGESGCFPTIQSSGYLLGDSLYVNAFITSIAELPGLFLSALLVDRVGRKQTMSIMFGLAFIFLLPLLTRQSAVLTTCLLFGARMNAMATFTVASIYAPELYPTSVRTTGAGVASAVGRIGGMVCPLVSVALVNACHQTEAIAIYLAVIVVSLVCIQLFPYDTKGRELSDTAC
;
A
#
# COMPACT_ATOMS: atom_id res chain seq x y z
N MET A 1 -3.70 -12.84 -7.07
CA MET A 1 -3.13 -12.40 -8.37
C MET A 1 -3.41 -10.92 -8.69
N TRP A 2 -4.66 -10.44 -8.64
CA TRP A 2 -4.97 -9.04 -8.99
C TRP A 2 -4.23 -7.99 -8.14
N MET A 3 -4.05 -8.22 -6.84
CA MET A 3 -3.27 -7.31 -5.98
C MET A 3 -1.80 -7.20 -6.37
N ILE A 4 -1.20 -8.27 -6.91
CA ILE A 4 0.18 -8.25 -7.41
C ILE A 4 0.25 -7.40 -8.68
N VAL A 5 -0.74 -7.53 -9.57
CA VAL A 5 -0.84 -6.67 -10.77
C VAL A 5 -0.94 -5.20 -10.39
N PHE A 6 -1.67 -4.86 -9.33
CA PHE A 6 -1.72 -3.50 -8.80
C PHE A 6 -0.34 -3.01 -8.30
N SER A 7 0.37 -3.83 -7.52
CA SER A 7 1.73 -3.50 -7.06
C SER A 7 2.73 -3.34 -8.21
N THR A 8 2.56 -4.08 -9.30
CA THR A 8 3.39 -3.94 -10.50
C THR A 8 3.30 -2.54 -11.10
N PHE A 9 2.12 -1.89 -11.10
CA PHE A 9 1.97 -0.52 -11.59
C PHE A 9 2.75 0.49 -10.74
N TRP A 10 2.82 0.30 -9.42
CA TRP A 10 3.64 1.14 -8.54
C TRP A 10 5.11 1.08 -8.94
N THR A 11 5.64 -0.12 -9.18
CA THR A 11 7.04 -0.33 -9.59
C THR A 11 7.33 0.20 -10.99
N PHE A 12 6.41 0.04 -11.95
CA PHE A 12 6.59 0.68 -13.25
C PHE A 12 6.61 2.21 -13.13
N GLY A 13 5.77 2.78 -12.27
CA GLY A 13 5.78 4.21 -11.97
C GLY A 13 7.08 4.69 -11.35
N SER A 14 7.63 3.96 -10.36
CA SER A 14 8.88 4.32 -9.69
C SER A 14 10.09 4.27 -10.64
N ILE A 15 10.15 3.27 -11.52
CA ILE A 15 11.19 3.15 -12.54
C ILE A 15 11.02 4.24 -13.61
N PHE A 16 9.79 4.51 -14.05
CA PHE A 16 9.49 5.59 -14.99
C PHE A 16 9.97 6.93 -14.44
N GLU A 17 9.61 7.26 -13.20
CA GLU A 17 10.05 8.49 -12.53
C GLU A 17 11.58 8.56 -12.40
N ALA A 18 12.23 7.50 -11.95
CA ALA A 18 13.70 7.48 -11.82
C ALA A 18 14.40 7.66 -13.18
N THR A 19 13.87 7.05 -14.24
CA THR A 19 14.36 7.21 -15.61
C THR A 19 14.19 8.65 -16.11
N LEU A 20 13.01 9.22 -15.85
CA LEU A 20 12.66 10.57 -16.26
C LEU A 20 13.55 11.59 -15.56
N VAL A 21 13.74 11.46 -14.26
CA VAL A 21 14.66 12.28 -13.48
C VAL A 21 16.08 12.17 -14.02
N TRP A 22 16.58 10.96 -14.31
CA TRP A 22 17.93 10.76 -14.85
C TRP A 22 18.14 11.45 -16.20
N ILE A 23 17.19 11.29 -17.14
CA ILE A 23 17.30 11.87 -18.50
C ILE A 23 17.07 13.39 -18.50
N VAL A 24 16.06 13.85 -17.75
CA VAL A 24 15.59 15.24 -17.80
C VAL A 24 16.45 16.14 -16.93
N MET A 25 16.83 15.75 -15.71
CA MET A 25 17.66 16.61 -14.84
C MET A 25 19.07 16.83 -15.41
N ALA A 26 19.55 15.93 -16.28
CA ALA A 26 20.83 16.10 -16.97
C ALA A 26 20.79 17.19 -18.07
N LYS A 27 19.61 17.53 -18.61
CA LYS A 27 19.46 18.42 -19.79
C LYS A 27 18.52 19.61 -19.57
N LEU A 28 17.60 19.51 -18.62
CA LEU A 28 16.45 20.38 -18.42
C LEU A 28 16.20 20.63 -16.92
N ASN A 29 15.31 21.57 -16.62
CA ASN A 29 14.93 21.92 -15.25
C ASN A 29 13.88 20.96 -14.66
N TRP A 30 13.80 20.90 -13.32
CA TRP A 30 12.81 20.11 -12.55
C TRP A 30 11.34 20.31 -12.96
N ARG A 31 11.01 21.47 -13.54
CA ARG A 31 9.65 21.78 -14.04
C ARG A 31 9.22 20.82 -15.14
N TRP A 32 10.15 20.41 -16.01
CA TRP A 32 9.89 19.45 -17.07
C TRP A 32 9.70 18.03 -16.53
N VAL A 33 10.37 17.70 -15.43
CA VAL A 33 10.13 16.43 -14.72
C VAL A 33 8.67 16.34 -14.33
N LEU A 34 8.17 17.34 -13.59
CA LEU A 34 6.76 17.38 -13.17
C LEU A 34 5.77 17.38 -14.33
N ALA A 35 6.06 18.13 -15.40
CA ALA A 35 5.19 18.17 -16.58
C ALA A 35 5.07 16.79 -17.24
N LEU A 36 6.19 16.11 -17.46
CA LEU A 36 6.21 14.79 -18.10
C LEU A 36 5.63 13.70 -17.19
N SER A 37 5.86 13.78 -15.87
CA SER A 37 5.24 12.89 -14.87
C SER A 37 3.71 12.97 -14.86
N SER A 38 3.13 14.10 -15.26
CA SER A 38 1.66 14.26 -15.33
C SER A 38 1.02 13.63 -16.57
N VAL A 39 1.80 13.27 -17.59
CA VAL A 39 1.30 12.73 -18.88
C VAL A 39 0.42 11.48 -18.70
N PRO A 40 0.81 10.46 -17.90
CA PRO A 40 -0.04 9.30 -17.65
C PRO A 40 -1.40 9.65 -16.99
N SER A 41 -1.46 10.74 -16.22
CA SER A 41 -2.72 11.19 -15.61
C SER A 41 -3.73 11.70 -16.64
N PHE A 42 -3.27 12.27 -17.76
CA PHE A 42 -4.16 12.65 -18.86
C PHE A 42 -4.77 11.43 -19.56
N ALA A 43 -4.06 10.31 -19.62
CA ALA A 43 -4.62 9.06 -20.16
C ALA A 43 -5.79 8.55 -19.32
N LEU A 44 -5.80 8.80 -18.00
CA LEU A 44 -6.93 8.45 -17.13
C LEU A 44 -8.20 9.22 -17.48
N LEU A 45 -8.10 10.47 -17.95
CA LEU A 45 -9.28 11.25 -18.37
C LEU A 45 -9.98 10.60 -19.57
N PHE A 46 -9.21 10.01 -20.48
CA PHE A 46 -9.76 9.24 -21.59
C PHE A 46 -10.37 7.91 -21.12
N LEU A 47 -9.68 7.20 -20.24
CA LEU A 47 -10.16 5.91 -19.70
C LEU A 47 -11.43 6.04 -18.86
N TYR A 48 -11.66 7.20 -18.23
CA TYR A 48 -12.87 7.48 -17.45
C TYR A 48 -14.15 7.36 -18.29
N GLY A 49 -14.11 7.72 -19.57
CA GLY A 49 -15.24 7.57 -20.48
C GLY A 49 -15.52 6.12 -20.90
N VAL A 50 -14.54 5.23 -20.77
CA VAL A 50 -14.61 3.82 -21.23
C VAL A 50 -14.91 2.85 -20.08
N ALA A 51 -14.52 3.22 -18.85
CA ALA A 51 -14.68 2.36 -17.68
C ALA A 51 -16.17 2.21 -17.29
N PRO A 52 -16.72 0.99 -17.23
CA PRO A 52 -18.09 0.77 -16.76
C PRO A 52 -18.20 1.07 -15.26
N GLU A 53 -19.32 1.66 -14.85
CA GLU A 53 -19.60 1.96 -13.45
C GLU A 53 -19.72 0.68 -12.59
N SER A 54 -19.43 0.77 -11.29
CA SER A 54 -19.51 -0.40 -10.39
C SER A 54 -20.94 -0.95 -10.31
N PRO A 55 -21.17 -2.27 -10.53
CA PRO A 55 -22.50 -2.88 -10.40
C PRO A 55 -23.13 -2.64 -9.03
N ARG A 56 -22.30 -2.62 -7.97
CA ARG A 56 -22.75 -2.35 -6.60
C ARG A 56 -23.32 -0.94 -6.47
N TYR A 57 -22.65 0.06 -7.05
CA TYR A 57 -23.10 1.44 -7.05
C TYR A 57 -24.42 1.60 -7.83
N LEU A 58 -24.54 0.95 -8.99
CA LEU A 58 -25.76 0.96 -9.80
C LEU A 58 -26.95 0.33 -9.07
N CYS A 59 -26.76 -0.80 -8.39
CA CYS A 59 -27.78 -1.41 -7.53
C CYS A 59 -28.22 -0.47 -6.39
N MET A 60 -27.27 0.22 -5.75
CA MET A 60 -27.57 1.20 -4.69
C MET A 60 -28.36 2.41 -5.22
N LYS A 61 -28.09 2.84 -6.46
CA LYS A 61 -28.88 3.89 -7.13
C LYS A 61 -30.26 3.42 -7.61
N GLY A 62 -30.58 2.14 -7.48
CA GLY A 62 -31.83 1.55 -7.99
C GLY A 62 -31.80 1.23 -9.50
N ARG A 63 -30.64 1.37 -10.16
CA ARG A 63 -30.44 1.00 -11.58
C ARG A 63 -30.05 -0.48 -11.70
N THR A 64 -30.93 -1.37 -11.26
CA THR A 64 -30.67 -2.82 -11.22
C THR A 64 -30.51 -3.43 -12.61
N GLY A 65 -31.22 -2.94 -13.63
CA GLY A 65 -31.07 -3.40 -15.02
C GLY A 65 -29.68 -3.15 -15.61
N ASP A 66 -29.10 -1.96 -15.37
CA ASP A 66 -27.74 -1.65 -15.83
C ASP A 66 -26.69 -2.46 -15.06
N ALA A 67 -26.90 -2.66 -13.76
CA ALA A 67 -26.04 -3.52 -12.96
C ALA A 67 -26.02 -4.96 -13.48
N LEU A 68 -27.19 -5.50 -13.85
CA LEU A 68 -27.33 -6.85 -14.39
C LEU A 68 -26.62 -7.01 -15.74
N ARG A 69 -26.75 -6.03 -16.65
CA ARG A 69 -26.00 -6.01 -17.93
C ARG A 69 -24.49 -6.05 -17.72
N ILE A 70 -23.97 -5.26 -16.78
CA ILE A 70 -22.53 -5.24 -16.48
C ILE A 70 -22.11 -6.59 -15.87
N LEU A 71 -22.90 -7.16 -14.97
CA LEU A 71 -22.64 -8.47 -14.39
C LEU A 71 -22.66 -9.59 -15.44
N GLU A 72 -23.58 -9.55 -16.40
CA GLU A 72 -23.62 -10.49 -17.54
C GLU A 72 -22.38 -10.37 -18.42
N LYS A 73 -21.93 -9.13 -18.70
CA LYS A 73 -20.68 -8.88 -19.42
C LYS A 73 -19.46 -9.41 -18.66
N ILE A 74 -19.40 -9.23 -17.34
CA ILE A 74 -18.32 -9.78 -16.51
C ILE A 74 -18.39 -11.32 -16.52
N ALA A 75 -19.58 -11.90 -16.41
CA ALA A 75 -19.79 -13.33 -16.41
C ALA A 75 -19.38 -13.98 -17.74
N SER A 76 -19.68 -13.33 -18.88
CA SER A 76 -19.28 -13.80 -20.20
C SER A 76 -17.77 -13.73 -20.41
N VAL A 77 -17.11 -12.65 -19.97
CA VAL A 77 -15.65 -12.51 -20.00
C VAL A 77 -14.97 -13.57 -19.12
N ASN A 78 -15.51 -13.82 -17.93
CA ASN A 78 -14.98 -14.80 -16.99
C ASN A 78 -15.37 -16.25 -17.33
N ARG A 79 -16.16 -16.48 -18.39
CA ARG A 79 -16.70 -17.79 -18.78
C ARG A 79 -17.48 -18.50 -17.66
N THR A 80 -18.18 -17.73 -16.84
CA THR A 80 -18.99 -18.23 -15.72
C THR A 80 -20.47 -17.91 -15.93
N LYS A 81 -21.38 -18.69 -15.33
CA LYS A 81 -22.82 -18.36 -15.31
C LYS A 81 -23.15 -17.52 -14.09
N LEU A 82 -24.04 -16.55 -14.26
CA LEU A 82 -24.60 -15.79 -13.15
C LEU A 82 -25.37 -16.73 -12.21
N PRO A 83 -25.22 -16.59 -10.88
CA PRO A 83 -26.05 -17.31 -9.93
C PRO A 83 -27.53 -16.97 -10.13
N ALA A 84 -28.41 -17.96 -9.98
CA ALA A 84 -29.84 -17.77 -10.09
C ALA A 84 -30.34 -16.87 -8.95
N GLY A 85 -30.96 -15.74 -9.28
CA GLY A 85 -31.51 -14.80 -8.30
C GLY A 85 -31.91 -13.46 -8.92
N VAL A 86 -32.71 -12.68 -8.20
CA VAL A 86 -33.10 -11.32 -8.58
C VAL A 86 -32.21 -10.32 -7.83
N LEU A 87 -31.64 -9.35 -8.53
CA LEU A 87 -30.90 -8.24 -7.92
C LEU A 87 -31.88 -7.33 -7.18
N ILE A 88 -31.91 -7.41 -5.85
CA ILE A 88 -32.74 -6.57 -5.00
C ILE A 88 -31.96 -5.29 -4.67
N SER A 89 -32.58 -4.12 -4.88
CA SER A 89 -32.04 -2.85 -4.39
C SER A 89 -32.52 -2.63 -2.96
N SER A 90 -31.67 -2.12 -2.06
CA SER A 90 -32.09 -1.75 -0.69
C SER A 90 -33.17 -0.65 -0.66
N ARG A 91 -33.48 -0.04 -1.80
CA ARG A 91 -34.56 0.94 -1.96
C ARG A 91 -35.91 0.34 -2.36
N SER A 92 -35.96 -0.90 -2.87
CA SER A 92 -37.22 -1.54 -3.30
C SER A 92 -38.01 -2.15 -2.14
N THR A 93 -37.39 -2.40 -0.98
CA THR A 93 -38.08 -2.74 0.26
C THR A 93 -39.01 -1.61 0.73
N ASP A 94 -38.59 -0.34 0.58
CA ASP A 94 -39.39 0.82 1.01
C ASP A 94 -40.61 1.10 0.10
N LYS A 95 -40.64 0.58 -1.14
CA LYS A 95 -41.77 0.80 -2.09
C LYS A 95 -42.74 -0.36 -2.22
N ALA A 96 -42.30 -1.59 -1.90
CA ALA A 96 -43.16 -2.77 -1.98
C ALA A 96 -44.08 -2.93 -0.77
N GLU A 97 -43.77 -2.27 0.35
CA GLU A 97 -44.64 -2.25 1.54
C GLU A 97 -45.75 -1.18 1.49
N GLU A 98 -45.74 -0.26 0.51
CA GLU A 98 -46.75 0.81 0.38
C GLU A 98 -47.95 0.47 -0.52
N SER A 99 -48.03 -0.75 -1.09
CA SER A 99 -49.09 -1.13 -2.05
C SER A 99 -50.02 -2.25 -1.55
N THR A 100 -50.50 -2.14 -0.31
CA THR A 100 -51.67 -2.88 0.17
C THR A 100 -52.54 -1.96 1.03
N PRO A 101 -53.81 -1.68 0.66
CA PRO A 101 -54.69 -0.84 1.47
C PRO A 101 -55.34 -1.69 2.55
N SER A 102 -54.94 -1.50 3.81
CA SER A 102 -55.72 -1.96 4.96
C SER A 102 -55.58 -0.97 6.09
N GLU A 103 -56.74 -0.46 6.51
CA GLU A 103 -56.98 0.46 7.61
C GLU A 103 -56.33 0.01 8.93
N ASP A 104 -56.13 1.01 9.80
CA ASP A 104 -55.78 0.91 11.22
C ASP A 104 -54.42 0.29 11.57
N ARG A 105 -53.42 1.17 11.76
CA ARG A 105 -52.48 1.08 12.90
C ARG A 105 -51.70 2.37 13.12
N ILE A 106 -51.75 2.81 14.37
CA ILE A 106 -51.08 3.97 14.97
C ILE A 106 -49.55 3.91 14.71
N PRO A 107 -48.92 5.00 14.23
CA PRO A 107 -47.47 5.02 14.01
C PRO A 107 -46.73 5.25 15.32
N LEU A 108 -46.18 4.20 15.91
CA LEU A 108 -45.24 4.29 17.04
C LEU A 108 -43.82 4.01 16.54
N LEU A 109 -43.17 5.01 15.92
CA LEU A 109 -41.74 5.34 16.05
C LEU A 109 -41.37 6.50 15.09
N PRO A 110 -40.51 7.45 15.52
CA PRO A 110 -40.33 8.73 14.84
C PRO A 110 -39.45 8.62 13.59
N SER A 111 -39.92 9.22 12.51
CA SER A 111 -39.35 9.29 11.15
C SER A 111 -38.09 10.16 11.01
N LEU A 112 -37.33 10.39 12.09
CA LEU A 112 -36.15 11.26 12.08
C LEU A 112 -34.90 10.45 12.40
N SER A 113 -34.17 9.95 11.37
CA SER A 113 -32.71 9.63 11.43
C SER A 113 -32.16 8.77 10.25
N LYS A 114 -32.66 8.84 9.01
CA LYS A 114 -32.04 8.04 7.90
C LYS A 114 -30.68 8.61 7.41
N SER A 115 -30.43 9.93 7.54
CA SER A 115 -29.11 10.53 7.22
C SER A 115 -28.01 10.15 8.24
N SER A 116 -28.38 9.98 9.52
CA SER A 116 -27.44 9.57 10.57
C SER A 116 -27.05 8.08 10.48
N MET A 117 -27.77 7.24 9.72
CA MET A 117 -27.55 5.79 9.72
C MET A 117 -26.34 5.37 8.88
N GLN A 118 -26.01 6.13 7.83
CA GLN A 118 -24.88 5.84 6.93
C GLN A 118 -23.53 6.28 7.52
N SER A 119 -23.47 7.42 8.22
CA SER A 119 -22.29 7.79 9.01
C SER A 119 -22.12 6.85 10.20
N LYS A 120 -23.22 6.45 10.85
CA LYS A 120 -23.20 5.42 11.92
C LYS A 120 -22.70 4.07 11.41
N LEU A 121 -23.00 3.66 10.17
CA LEU A 121 -22.50 2.39 9.63
C LEU A 121 -20.99 2.42 9.34
N GLY A 122 -20.48 3.53 8.78
CA GLY A 122 -19.04 3.71 8.55
C GLY A 122 -18.23 3.85 9.84
N LEU A 123 -18.71 4.65 10.80
CA LEU A 123 -18.09 4.77 12.13
C LEU A 123 -18.21 3.46 12.92
N SER A 124 -19.33 2.76 12.84
CA SER A 124 -19.51 1.45 13.49
C SER A 124 -18.49 0.43 12.98
N SER A 125 -18.28 0.35 11.66
CA SER A 125 -17.22 -0.50 11.09
C SER A 125 -15.82 -0.11 11.54
N PHE A 126 -15.55 1.17 11.76
CA PHE A 126 -14.29 1.64 12.33
C PHE A 126 -14.14 1.25 13.80
N PHE A 127 -15.17 1.45 14.63
CA PHE A 127 -15.15 1.05 16.04
C PHE A 127 -15.11 -0.47 16.22
N MET A 128 -15.68 -1.25 15.31
CA MET A 128 -15.57 -2.71 15.30
C MET A 128 -14.13 -3.20 15.16
N LEU A 129 -13.22 -2.41 14.57
CA LEU A 129 -11.78 -2.73 14.53
C LEU A 129 -11.15 -2.75 15.93
N PHE A 130 -11.70 -1.98 16.88
CA PHE A 130 -11.23 -1.94 18.27
C PHE A 130 -11.91 -2.98 19.18
N SER A 131 -12.70 -3.89 18.61
CA SER A 131 -13.24 -5.02 19.37
C SER A 131 -12.13 -5.86 19.97
N SER A 132 -12.33 -6.40 21.18
CA SER A 132 -11.35 -7.22 21.91
C SER A 132 -10.83 -8.40 21.09
N LYS A 133 -11.60 -8.89 20.11
CA LYS A 133 -11.22 -9.99 19.22
C LYS A 133 -10.27 -9.56 18.09
N LEU A 134 -10.34 -8.32 17.65
CA LEU A 134 -9.63 -7.80 16.47
C LEU A 134 -8.49 -6.83 16.83
N ILE A 135 -8.56 -6.19 18.00
CA ILE A 135 -7.64 -5.12 18.42
C ILE A 135 -6.16 -5.54 18.42
N LYS A 136 -5.86 -6.79 18.79
CA LYS A 136 -4.50 -7.31 18.76
C LYS A 136 -3.99 -7.40 17.32
N THR A 137 -4.80 -7.95 16.42
CA THR A 137 -4.44 -8.12 15.01
C THR A 137 -4.35 -6.77 14.28
N THR A 138 -5.27 -5.83 14.57
CA THR A 138 -5.23 -4.48 14.00
C THR A 138 -3.99 -3.71 14.44
N ALA A 139 -3.68 -3.72 15.74
CA ALA A 139 -2.51 -3.04 16.28
C ALA A 139 -1.20 -3.61 15.71
N LEU A 140 -1.07 -4.95 15.62
CA LEU A 140 0.10 -5.59 15.03
C LEU A 140 0.26 -5.22 13.54
N LEU A 141 -0.85 -5.18 12.78
CA LEU A 141 -0.83 -4.79 11.37
C LEU A 141 -0.46 -3.30 11.19
N TRP A 142 -0.93 -2.43 12.09
CA TRP A 142 -0.59 -1.00 12.06
C TRP A 142 0.90 -0.78 12.29
N VAL A 143 1.48 -1.43 13.30
CA VAL A 143 2.92 -1.34 13.58
C VAL A 143 3.74 -1.91 12.42
N LEU A 144 3.30 -3.03 11.84
CA LEU A 144 3.94 -3.61 10.66
C LEU A 144 3.93 -2.64 9.47
N LEU A 145 2.77 -2.12 9.08
CA LEU A 145 2.67 -1.23 7.90
C LEU A 145 3.33 0.12 8.14
N PHE A 146 3.30 0.64 9.37
CA PHE A 146 4.06 1.82 9.76
C PHE A 146 5.56 1.57 9.58
N GLY A 147 6.09 0.49 10.16
CA GLY A 147 7.51 0.19 10.13
C GLY A 147 8.04 -0.15 8.74
N ASP A 148 7.25 -0.88 7.95
CA ASP A 148 7.56 -1.19 6.55
C ASP A 148 7.58 0.07 5.68
N SER A 149 6.58 0.93 5.79
CA SER A 149 6.56 2.22 5.07
C SER A 149 7.72 3.12 5.50
N PHE A 150 7.97 3.23 6.81
CA PHE A 150 9.08 4.00 7.36
C PHE A 150 10.43 3.48 6.82
N SER A 151 10.63 2.17 6.80
CA SER A 151 11.87 1.55 6.31
C SER A 151 12.03 1.70 4.79
N TYR A 152 10.97 1.52 4.01
CA TYR A 152 11.00 1.67 2.55
C TYR A 152 11.39 3.10 2.13
N TYR A 153 10.74 4.12 2.70
CA TYR A 153 11.10 5.51 2.43
C TYR A 153 12.47 5.88 3.02
N GLY A 154 12.86 5.27 4.14
CA GLY A 154 14.19 5.45 4.73
C GLY A 154 15.30 4.97 3.79
N ILE A 155 15.13 3.78 3.19
CA ILE A 155 16.05 3.23 2.19
C ILE A 155 16.14 4.15 0.96
N ILE A 156 15.01 4.68 0.47
CA ILE A 156 15.00 5.65 -0.65
C ILE A 156 15.85 6.88 -0.33
N LEU A 157 15.65 7.48 0.84
CA LEU A 157 16.37 8.68 1.26
C LEU A 157 17.85 8.40 1.51
N LEU A 158 18.15 7.22 2.06
CA LEU A 158 19.51 6.77 2.30
C LEU A 158 20.28 6.60 0.98
N THR A 159 19.63 6.12 -0.09
CA THR A 159 20.21 6.12 -1.45
C THR A 159 20.64 7.50 -1.89
N SER A 160 19.76 8.50 -1.78
CA SER A 160 20.11 9.86 -2.20
C SER A 160 21.24 10.46 -1.35
N LYS A 161 21.20 10.27 -0.02
CA LYS A 161 22.19 10.88 0.90
C LYS A 161 23.56 10.20 0.88
N LEU A 162 23.62 8.88 0.75
CA LEU A 162 24.90 8.17 0.62
C LEU A 162 25.49 8.33 -0.77
N SER A 163 24.65 8.46 -1.80
CA SER A 163 25.12 8.65 -3.18
C SER A 163 25.58 10.07 -3.47
N SER A 164 25.02 11.11 -2.82
CA SER A 164 25.41 12.49 -3.10
C SER A 164 26.79 12.87 -2.56
N GLY A 165 27.45 12.02 -1.77
CA GLY A 165 28.74 12.34 -1.14
C GLY A 165 28.70 13.50 -0.14
N GLU A 166 27.58 14.22 -0.05
CA GLU A 166 27.28 15.29 0.90
C GLU A 166 26.94 14.70 2.27
N SER A 167 27.88 13.95 2.86
CA SER A 167 28.01 14.01 4.29
C SER A 167 28.60 15.39 4.61
N GLY A 168 27.74 16.39 4.87
CA GLY A 168 28.13 17.74 5.33
C GLY A 168 28.91 17.77 6.67
N CYS A 169 29.44 16.62 7.07
CA CYS A 169 30.11 16.29 8.31
C CYS A 169 31.61 16.06 8.11
N PHE A 170 32.07 15.99 6.86
CA PHE A 170 33.49 15.94 6.52
C PHE A 170 33.80 17.08 5.53
N PRO A 171 34.78 17.95 5.82
CA PRO A 171 35.15 19.01 4.91
C PRO A 171 35.85 18.37 3.71
N THR A 172 35.14 18.19 2.61
CA THR A 172 35.75 17.75 1.35
C THR A 172 35.82 18.96 0.43
N ILE A 173 37.04 19.23 -0.01
CA ILE A 173 37.42 20.32 -0.89
C ILE A 173 36.50 20.37 -2.10
N GLN A 174 35.99 21.56 -2.37
CA GLN A 174 35.21 21.98 -3.53
C GLN A 174 35.75 21.35 -4.82
N SER A 175 35.07 20.34 -5.36
CA SER A 175 35.34 19.82 -6.71
C SER A 175 34.10 19.11 -7.27
N SER A 176 33.57 19.68 -8.36
CA SER A 176 32.78 18.97 -9.39
C SER A 176 31.29 18.70 -9.13
N GLY A 177 30.48 19.74 -8.90
CA GLY A 177 29.01 19.65 -8.81
C GLY A 177 28.28 19.03 -10.02
N TYR A 178 28.95 18.82 -11.17
CA TYR A 178 28.36 18.20 -12.35
C TYR A 178 28.51 16.66 -12.42
N LEU A 179 29.57 16.08 -11.82
CA LEU A 179 29.80 14.62 -11.84
C LEU A 179 29.08 13.89 -10.69
N LEU A 180 28.85 14.58 -9.56
CA LEU A 180 28.13 14.03 -8.41
C LEU A 180 26.63 13.86 -8.67
N GLY A 181 26.01 14.76 -9.44
CA GLY A 181 24.59 14.69 -9.79
C GLY A 181 24.23 13.47 -10.63
N ASP A 182 25.07 13.12 -11.62
CA ASP A 182 24.82 11.97 -12.49
C ASP A 182 24.87 10.64 -11.70
N SER A 183 25.82 10.53 -10.75
CA SER A 183 25.91 9.34 -9.89
C SER A 183 24.67 9.14 -9.01
N LEU A 184 24.04 10.20 -8.52
CA LEU A 184 22.84 10.14 -7.69
C LEU A 184 21.63 9.64 -8.47
N TYR A 185 21.42 10.16 -9.68
CA TYR A 185 20.29 9.75 -10.51
C TYR A 185 20.46 8.31 -11.02
N VAL A 186 21.69 7.93 -11.38
CA VAL A 186 22.02 6.54 -11.74
C VAL A 186 21.79 5.59 -10.56
N ASN A 187 22.24 5.92 -9.35
CA ASN A 187 22.00 5.07 -8.17
C ASN A 187 20.52 5.00 -7.79
N ALA A 188 19.77 6.09 -7.92
CA ALA A 188 18.32 6.08 -7.74
C ALA A 188 17.62 5.17 -8.76
N PHE A 189 18.02 5.23 -10.04
CA PHE A 189 17.51 4.36 -11.09
C PHE A 189 17.85 2.88 -10.84
N ILE A 190 19.12 2.57 -10.54
CA ILE A 190 19.57 1.21 -10.23
C ILE A 190 18.78 0.64 -9.05
N THR A 191 18.65 1.40 -7.96
CA THR A 191 17.90 0.92 -6.79
C THR A 191 16.40 0.80 -7.06
N SER A 192 15.79 1.64 -7.90
CA SER A 192 14.38 1.49 -8.30
C SER A 192 14.11 0.22 -9.11
N ILE A 193 15.05 -0.22 -9.95
CA ILE A 193 14.94 -1.50 -10.68
C ILE A 193 14.81 -2.68 -9.70
N ALA A 194 15.37 -2.58 -8.49
CA ALA A 194 15.30 -3.62 -7.46
C ALA A 194 13.87 -3.97 -7.02
N GLU A 195 12.91 -3.10 -7.27
CA GLU A 195 11.51 -3.37 -6.94
C GLU A 195 10.91 -4.50 -7.80
N LEU A 196 11.32 -4.64 -9.06
CA LEU A 196 10.85 -5.70 -9.97
C LEU A 196 11.21 -7.12 -9.48
N PRO A 197 12.48 -7.44 -9.19
CA PRO A 197 12.83 -8.75 -8.64
C PRO A 197 12.18 -8.96 -7.27
N GLY A 198 11.97 -7.91 -6.47
CA GLY A 198 11.27 -7.98 -5.19
C GLY A 198 9.82 -8.44 -5.35
N LEU A 199 9.09 -7.85 -6.30
CA LEU A 199 7.73 -8.27 -6.65
C LEU A 199 7.69 -9.73 -7.13
N PHE A 200 8.59 -10.11 -8.03
CA PHE A 200 8.66 -11.47 -8.55
C PHE A 200 8.98 -12.50 -7.46
N LEU A 201 9.96 -12.20 -6.61
CA LEU A 201 10.36 -13.05 -5.48
C LEU A 201 9.20 -13.21 -4.48
N SER A 202 8.50 -12.10 -4.17
CA SER A 202 7.32 -12.14 -3.30
C SER A 202 6.21 -13.04 -3.86
N ALA A 203 5.92 -12.95 -5.16
CA ALA A 203 4.91 -13.77 -5.81
C ALA A 203 5.25 -15.28 -5.74
N LEU A 204 6.52 -15.64 -5.94
CA LEU A 204 6.97 -17.04 -5.87
C LEU A 204 6.96 -17.60 -4.44
N LEU A 205 7.35 -16.80 -3.44
CA LEU A 205 7.46 -17.28 -2.06
C LEU A 205 6.10 -17.33 -1.35
N VAL A 206 5.19 -16.38 -1.62
CA VAL A 206 3.87 -16.31 -0.95
C VAL A 206 3.08 -17.61 -1.08
N ASP A 207 3.10 -18.20 -2.27
CA ASP A 207 2.36 -19.44 -2.54
C ASP A 207 3.07 -20.67 -1.96
N ARG A 208 4.41 -20.69 -1.96
CA ARG A 208 5.18 -21.82 -1.42
C ARG A 208 5.23 -21.84 0.10
N VAL A 209 5.68 -20.75 0.73
CA VAL A 209 6.03 -20.69 2.16
C VAL A 209 4.87 -20.19 3.03
N GLY A 210 3.93 -19.42 2.46
CA GLY A 210 2.87 -18.76 3.21
C GLY A 210 3.16 -17.28 3.45
N ARG A 211 2.13 -16.51 3.85
CA ARG A 211 2.21 -15.04 3.87
C ARG A 211 3.07 -14.57 5.03
N LYS A 212 2.82 -15.11 6.23
CA LYS A 212 3.52 -14.74 7.48
C LYS A 212 5.03 -14.98 7.36
N GLN A 213 5.39 -16.17 6.89
CA GLN A 213 6.80 -16.56 6.74
C GLN A 213 7.49 -15.78 5.62
N THR A 214 6.82 -15.54 4.50
CA THR A 214 7.41 -14.73 3.41
C THR A 214 7.71 -13.31 3.88
N MET A 215 6.80 -12.66 4.60
CA MET A 215 7.06 -11.34 5.19
C MET A 215 8.25 -11.36 6.14
N SER A 216 8.33 -12.36 7.02
CA SER A 216 9.45 -12.47 7.98
C SER A 216 10.80 -12.69 7.28
N ILE A 217 10.85 -13.51 6.22
CA ILE A 217 12.08 -13.77 5.47
C ILE A 217 12.54 -12.52 4.73
N MET A 218 11.62 -11.83 4.03
CA MET A 218 11.95 -10.62 3.29
C MET A 218 12.41 -9.50 4.22
N PHE A 219 11.70 -9.22 5.31
CA PHE A 219 12.11 -8.17 6.25
C PHE A 219 13.40 -8.53 7.02
N GLY A 220 13.64 -9.82 7.29
CA GLY A 220 14.91 -10.31 7.83
C GLY A 220 16.08 -10.12 6.86
N LEU A 221 15.87 -10.40 5.57
CA LEU A 221 16.87 -10.11 4.55
C LEU A 221 17.13 -8.60 4.42
N ALA A 222 16.09 -7.76 4.48
CA ALA A 222 16.26 -6.31 4.48
C ALA A 222 17.15 -5.83 5.65
N PHE A 223 16.97 -6.40 6.85
CA PHE A 223 17.85 -6.14 8.00
C PHE A 223 19.31 -6.50 7.70
N ILE A 224 19.56 -7.69 7.13
CA ILE A 224 20.91 -8.17 6.80
C ILE A 224 21.57 -7.27 5.76
N PHE A 225 20.82 -6.78 4.76
CA PHE A 225 21.35 -5.84 3.76
C PHE A 225 21.63 -4.44 4.33
N LEU A 226 20.87 -4.00 5.34
CA LEU A 226 21.07 -2.69 5.98
C LEU A 226 22.16 -2.68 7.05
N LEU A 227 22.40 -3.81 7.73
CA LEU A 227 23.35 -3.88 8.85
C LEU A 227 24.79 -3.42 8.49
N PRO A 228 25.39 -3.81 7.35
CA PRO A 228 26.75 -3.39 7.01
C PRO A 228 26.89 -1.88 6.75
N LEU A 229 25.79 -1.16 6.48
CA LEU A 229 25.80 0.29 6.27
C LEU A 229 26.06 1.08 7.56
N LEU A 230 26.01 0.45 8.74
CA LEU A 230 26.47 1.08 10.00
C LEU A 230 27.94 1.51 9.93
N THR A 231 28.72 0.86 9.07
CA THR A 231 30.13 1.15 8.81
C THR A 231 30.31 1.75 7.42
N ARG A 232 31.35 2.56 7.22
CA ARG A 232 31.63 3.17 5.91
C ARG A 232 32.05 2.08 4.91
N GLN A 233 31.29 1.93 3.84
CA GLN A 233 31.55 0.98 2.76
C GLN A 233 31.96 1.69 1.46
N SER A 234 32.42 0.92 0.47
CA SER A 234 32.65 1.45 -0.88
C SER A 234 31.33 1.88 -1.54
N ALA A 235 31.39 2.82 -2.49
CA ALA A 235 30.20 3.33 -3.18
C ALA A 235 29.41 2.21 -3.88
N VAL A 236 30.13 1.31 -4.58
CA VAL A 236 29.51 0.16 -5.27
C VAL A 236 28.81 -0.78 -4.29
N LEU A 237 29.48 -1.13 -3.19
CA LEU A 237 28.90 -2.00 -2.18
C LEU A 237 27.67 -1.35 -1.53
N THR A 238 27.71 -0.05 -1.27
CA THR A 238 26.58 0.71 -0.73
C THR A 238 25.37 0.64 -1.66
N THR A 239 25.54 0.87 -2.97
CA THR A 239 24.45 0.74 -3.95
C THR A 239 23.91 -0.69 -4.01
N CYS A 240 24.77 -1.72 -4.00
CA CYS A 240 24.34 -3.11 -4.00
C CYS A 240 23.54 -3.49 -2.74
N LEU A 241 23.97 -3.03 -1.57
CA LEU A 241 23.27 -3.28 -0.31
C LEU A 241 21.91 -2.56 -0.28
N LEU A 242 21.84 -1.31 -0.73
CA LEU A 242 20.59 -0.56 -0.85
C LEU A 242 19.64 -1.17 -1.88
N PHE A 243 20.15 -1.69 -2.99
CA PHE A 243 19.39 -2.45 -3.96
C PHE A 243 18.73 -3.67 -3.30
N GLY A 244 19.51 -4.47 -2.57
CA GLY A 244 19.01 -5.63 -1.83
C GLY A 244 17.99 -5.25 -0.75
N ALA A 245 18.27 -4.21 0.03
CA ALA A 245 17.35 -3.72 1.06
C ALA A 245 16.01 -3.26 0.45
N ARG A 246 16.05 -2.48 -0.63
CA ARG A 246 14.85 -1.95 -1.30
C ARG A 246 14.01 -3.06 -1.95
N MET A 247 14.66 -4.04 -2.58
CA MET A 247 14.00 -5.23 -3.13
C MET A 247 13.17 -5.94 -2.07
N ASN A 248 13.78 -6.19 -0.91
CA ASN A 248 13.16 -6.90 0.20
C ASN A 248 12.06 -6.09 0.92
N ALA A 249 12.25 -4.77 1.06
CA ALA A 249 11.22 -3.88 1.60
C ALA A 249 9.97 -3.86 0.71
N MET A 250 10.14 -3.70 -0.61
CA MET A 250 9.02 -3.75 -1.56
C MET A 250 8.29 -5.10 -1.56
N ALA A 251 9.05 -6.20 -1.49
CA ALA A 251 8.49 -7.54 -1.37
C ALA A 251 7.61 -7.65 -0.11
N THR A 252 8.10 -7.17 1.03
CA THR A 252 7.37 -7.17 2.31
C THR A 252 6.07 -6.37 2.21
N PHE A 253 6.13 -5.14 1.67
CA PHE A 253 4.96 -4.29 1.45
C PHE A 253 3.88 -4.97 0.61
N THR A 254 4.29 -5.66 -0.46
CA THR A 254 3.38 -6.35 -1.37
C THR A 254 2.66 -7.50 -0.67
N VAL A 255 3.38 -8.31 0.11
CA VAL A 255 2.77 -9.40 0.88
C VAL A 255 1.89 -8.86 2.01
N ALA A 256 2.33 -7.81 2.71
CA ALA A 256 1.55 -7.18 3.78
C ALA A 256 0.23 -6.59 3.24
N SER A 257 0.25 -6.02 2.04
CA SER A 257 -0.95 -5.49 1.36
C SER A 257 -1.95 -6.58 0.98
N ILE A 258 -1.49 -7.80 0.72
CA ILE A 258 -2.35 -8.98 0.50
C ILE A 258 -2.85 -9.53 1.83
N TYR A 259 -1.98 -9.58 2.84
CA TYR A 259 -2.30 -10.13 4.16
C TYR A 259 -3.30 -9.26 4.94
N ALA A 260 -3.22 -7.93 4.81
CA ALA A 260 -4.10 -6.98 5.49
C ALA A 260 -5.61 -7.28 5.30
N PRO A 261 -6.15 -7.39 4.08
CA PRO A 261 -7.57 -7.73 3.88
C PRO A 261 -7.90 -9.20 4.20
N GLU A 262 -6.93 -10.12 4.14
CA GLU A 262 -7.14 -11.53 4.51
C GLU A 262 -7.33 -11.72 6.02
N LEU A 263 -6.78 -10.82 6.85
CA LEU A 263 -6.94 -10.85 8.31
C LEU A 263 -8.32 -10.41 8.81
N TYR A 264 -9.05 -9.61 8.03
CA TYR A 264 -10.29 -8.99 8.44
C TYR A 264 -11.53 -9.72 7.90
N PRO A 265 -12.60 -9.84 8.70
CA PRO A 265 -13.86 -10.40 8.23
C PRO A 265 -14.49 -9.49 7.16
N THR A 266 -15.29 -10.06 6.26
CA THR A 266 -15.84 -9.36 5.07
C THR A 266 -16.56 -8.06 5.40
N SER A 267 -17.21 -7.96 6.58
CA SER A 267 -17.93 -6.76 7.04
C SER A 267 -17.04 -5.54 7.29
N VAL A 268 -15.80 -5.73 7.76
CA VAL A 268 -14.88 -4.64 8.10
C VAL A 268 -13.59 -4.68 7.28
N ARG A 269 -13.45 -5.61 6.34
CA ARG A 269 -12.24 -5.82 5.54
C ARG A 269 -11.72 -4.57 4.87
N THR A 270 -12.57 -3.86 4.14
CA THR A 270 -12.18 -2.68 3.38
C THR A 270 -11.79 -1.53 4.31
N THR A 271 -12.54 -1.33 5.39
CA THR A 271 -12.25 -0.31 6.41
C THR A 271 -10.96 -0.62 7.16
N GLY A 272 -10.76 -1.87 7.60
CA GLY A 272 -9.56 -2.31 8.32
C GLY A 272 -8.30 -2.19 7.47
N ALA A 273 -8.33 -2.68 6.23
CA ALA A 273 -7.20 -2.54 5.30
C ALA A 273 -6.92 -1.06 4.95
N GLY A 274 -7.97 -0.25 4.75
CA GLY A 274 -7.84 1.18 4.45
C GLY A 274 -7.21 1.97 5.60
N VAL A 275 -7.70 1.77 6.84
CA VAL A 275 -7.13 2.41 8.04
C VAL A 275 -5.70 1.97 8.29
N ALA A 276 -5.41 0.66 8.15
CA ALA A 276 -4.06 0.15 8.32
C ALA A 276 -3.09 0.75 7.28
N SER A 277 -3.51 0.90 6.03
CA SER A 277 -2.74 1.59 4.99
C SER A 277 -2.52 3.07 5.31
N ALA A 278 -3.53 3.76 5.85
CA ALA A 278 -3.39 5.15 6.28
C ALA A 278 -2.34 5.31 7.39
N VAL A 279 -2.30 4.39 8.37
CA VAL A 279 -1.24 4.36 9.39
C VAL A 279 0.13 4.12 8.78
N GLY A 280 0.23 3.24 7.78
CA GLY A 280 1.46 3.06 7.00
C GLY A 280 1.94 4.37 6.35
N ARG A 281 1.02 5.15 5.76
CA ARG A 281 1.35 6.46 5.18
C ARG A 281 1.89 7.45 6.21
N ILE A 282 1.40 7.42 7.46
CA ILE A 282 1.97 8.22 8.55
C ILE A 282 3.45 7.85 8.76
N GLY A 283 3.80 6.55 8.74
CA GLY A 283 5.20 6.11 8.81
C GLY A 283 6.06 6.68 7.68
N GLY A 284 5.52 6.70 6.45
CA GLY A 284 6.18 7.34 5.32
C GLY A 284 6.32 8.86 5.41
N MET A 285 5.42 9.55 6.12
CA MET A 285 5.52 11.00 6.38
C MET A 285 6.52 11.33 7.50
N VAL A 286 6.57 10.49 8.54
CA VAL A 286 7.49 10.65 9.68
C VAL A 286 8.92 10.35 9.25
N CYS A 287 9.13 9.39 8.34
CA CYS A 287 10.45 8.96 7.90
C CYS A 287 11.34 10.12 7.40
N PRO A 288 10.94 10.95 6.41
CA PRO A 288 11.77 12.07 5.95
C PRO A 288 12.13 13.06 7.07
N LEU A 289 11.22 13.33 8.00
CA LEU A 289 11.48 14.25 9.12
C LEU A 289 12.61 13.72 10.00
N VAL A 290 12.55 12.43 10.35
CA VAL A 290 13.58 11.75 11.14
C VAL A 290 14.89 11.64 10.35
N SER A 291 14.80 11.20 9.09
CA SER A 291 15.95 11.01 8.19
C SER A 291 16.76 12.30 8.03
N VAL A 292 16.08 13.40 7.71
CA VAL A 292 16.73 14.67 7.40
C VAL A 292 17.28 15.29 8.68
N ALA A 293 16.56 15.23 9.80
CA ALA A 293 17.04 15.75 11.08
C ALA A 293 18.32 15.04 11.56
N LEU A 294 18.35 13.71 11.56
CA LEU A 294 19.51 12.95 12.03
C LEU A 294 20.71 13.02 11.07
N VAL A 295 20.46 13.00 9.76
CA VAL A 295 21.55 13.06 8.77
C VAL A 295 22.21 14.45 8.74
N ASN A 296 21.43 15.53 8.92
CA ASN A 296 21.98 16.89 8.99
C ASN A 296 22.77 17.14 10.30
N ALA A 297 22.44 16.43 11.38
CA ALA A 297 23.16 16.49 12.65
C ALA A 297 24.43 15.62 12.69
N CYS A 298 24.87 15.06 11.55
CA CYS A 298 26.04 14.18 11.44
C CYS A 298 25.93 12.82 12.14
N HIS A 299 24.72 12.40 12.48
CA HIS A 299 24.45 11.15 13.16
C HIS A 299 23.95 10.08 12.17
N GLN A 300 24.69 9.84 11.08
CA GLN A 300 24.29 8.89 10.03
C GLN A 300 24.13 7.46 10.56
N THR A 301 25.03 7.02 11.44
CA THR A 301 24.97 5.69 12.07
C THR A 301 23.73 5.55 12.95
N GLU A 302 23.31 6.61 13.64
CA GLU A 302 22.10 6.61 14.45
C GLU A 302 20.84 6.51 13.58
N ALA A 303 20.79 7.22 12.45
CA ALA A 303 19.67 7.12 11.51
C ALA A 303 19.48 5.68 10.99
N ILE A 304 20.59 5.02 10.63
CA ILE A 304 20.57 3.62 10.18
C ILE A 304 20.17 2.69 11.33
N ALA A 305 20.67 2.92 12.55
CA ALA A 305 20.28 2.16 13.73
C ALA A 305 18.78 2.26 14.03
N ILE A 306 18.17 3.43 13.83
CA ILE A 306 16.71 3.61 13.96
C ILE A 306 15.96 2.77 12.92
N TYR A 307 16.39 2.74 11.66
CA TYR A 307 15.76 1.88 10.65
C TYR A 307 15.86 0.40 11.03
N LEU A 308 17.04 -0.04 11.48
CA LEU A 308 17.24 -1.42 11.94
C LEU A 308 16.35 -1.75 13.14
N ALA A 309 16.21 -0.84 14.10
CA ALA A 309 15.34 -1.02 15.26
C ALA A 309 13.86 -1.13 14.84
N VAL A 310 13.40 -0.27 13.93
CA VAL A 310 12.03 -0.36 13.38
C VAL A 310 11.81 -1.69 12.66
N ILE A 311 12.80 -2.16 11.90
CA ILE A 311 12.72 -3.47 11.23
C ILE A 311 12.57 -4.62 12.23
N VAL A 312 13.35 -4.60 13.32
CA VAL A 312 13.25 -5.59 14.39
C VAL A 312 11.88 -5.56 15.06
N VAL A 313 11.35 -4.37 15.36
CA VAL A 313 10.00 -4.22 15.94
C VAL A 313 8.94 -4.83 15.02
N SER A 314 8.96 -4.53 13.72
CA SER A 314 8.01 -5.13 12.78
C SER A 314 8.20 -6.64 12.63
N LEU A 315 9.44 -7.16 12.66
CA LEU A 315 9.69 -8.60 12.66
C LEU A 315 9.06 -9.29 13.87
N VAL A 316 9.21 -8.70 15.06
CA VAL A 316 8.55 -9.19 16.28
C VAL A 316 7.03 -9.15 16.11
N CYS A 317 6.47 -8.07 15.56
CA CYS A 317 5.05 -7.99 15.26
C CYS A 317 4.57 -9.08 14.30
N ILE A 318 5.35 -9.39 13.26
CA ILE A 318 5.04 -10.48 12.33
C ILE A 318 4.95 -11.81 13.08
N GLN A 319 5.92 -12.10 13.96
CA GLN A 319 5.92 -13.36 14.71
C GLN A 319 4.74 -13.49 15.67
N LEU A 320 4.30 -12.37 16.26
CA LEU A 320 3.15 -12.30 17.17
C LEU A 320 1.78 -12.50 16.48
N PHE A 321 1.71 -12.54 15.15
CA PHE A 321 0.46 -12.84 14.46
C PHE A 321 -0.04 -14.26 14.79
N PRO A 322 -1.34 -14.43 15.11
CA PRO A 322 -1.87 -15.68 15.63
C PRO A 322 -1.98 -16.81 14.60
N TYR A 323 -2.10 -16.51 13.30
CA TYR A 323 -2.22 -17.53 12.25
C TYR A 323 -1.76 -17.03 10.87
N ASP A 324 -1.32 -17.95 10.02
CA ASP A 324 -1.11 -17.71 8.58
C ASP A 324 -2.45 -17.84 7.84
N THR A 325 -2.65 -17.02 6.82
CA THR A 325 -3.87 -16.97 6.00
C THR A 325 -3.83 -17.93 4.80
N LYS A 326 -2.68 -18.59 4.56
CA LYS A 326 -2.53 -19.56 3.46
C LYS A 326 -3.63 -20.63 3.49
N GLY A 327 -4.41 -20.69 2.42
CA GLY A 327 -5.40 -21.75 2.17
C GLY A 327 -6.66 -21.69 3.04
N ARG A 328 -6.90 -20.59 3.77
CA ARG A 328 -8.13 -20.43 4.56
C ARG A 328 -9.21 -19.71 3.76
N GLU A 329 -10.44 -20.18 3.87
CA GLU A 329 -11.59 -19.45 3.36
C GLU A 329 -11.78 -18.15 4.13
N LEU A 330 -12.30 -17.15 3.44
CA LEU A 330 -12.57 -15.83 4.00
C LEU A 330 -13.70 -15.96 5.02
N SER A 331 -13.41 -15.73 6.30
CA SER A 331 -14.42 -15.81 7.35
C SER A 331 -15.46 -14.70 7.20
N ASP A 332 -16.70 -15.10 6.92
CA ASP A 332 -17.83 -14.20 6.69
C ASP A 332 -18.48 -13.65 7.97
N THR A 333 -18.09 -14.17 9.13
CA THR A 333 -18.73 -13.83 10.41
C THR A 333 -17.71 -13.30 11.42
N ALA A 334 -17.89 -12.02 11.78
CA ALA A 334 -17.39 -11.49 13.05
C ALA A 334 -18.33 -11.99 14.17
N CYS A 335 -18.19 -13.27 14.53
CA CYS A 335 -18.83 -13.79 15.74
C CYS A 335 -18.01 -13.34 16.96
#